data_AF-A0A9E0QB41-F1
#
_entry.id   AF-A0A9E0QB41-F1
#
_cell.length_a   1.000
_cell.length_b   1.000
_cell.length_c   1.000
_cell.angle_alpha   90.00
_cell.angle_beta   90.00
_cell.angle_gamma   90.00
#
_symmetry.space_group_name_H-M   'P 1'
#
loop_
_entity.id
_entity.type
_entity.pdbx_description
1 polymer ?
#
loop_
_entity_poly.entity_id
_entity_poly.type
_entity_poly.pdbx_seq_one_letter_code
_entity_poly.pdbx_strand_id
1 'polypeptide(L)'
;MLKTLLNLWWIQKKRTFDWKRMGWFLYILLIIISGIIGAYIQISKDGNLDMHNGVTQKIAIPLVMTFSVLGILMKFLMKQEAAGMDDYLKSRPVSESSWNKFLIIMNVADYWNWVNPMLLLGISCFIMPIEYALLTFLLAFSVSLTDGLMLTCLRKAQGWEYKLPLWIGLLAYYIVAIVFYAVSVGLNIDVAVILGMIIITLLFLLALYKYMCSVKHYNEQKTHTSKVRSLGDISLFSMEYISVLRSKRLRQAMIFIPLVFLFQVYSQALTIRSHDGIGVGGLSLFLMFAMAFPSMLLGQWVFGVEGNFFHGIMTKPMSIYELLCKKYYFLMLINLVMIIPYIPGLFLGYWGIDLLIATFFFCAVVNIIMMPTCLFSKRIDLFSSAFFNYQGANMAIHLYGFVIFIPMGIYGALMLCLDNTYIAEAIVALLGVIALLLHRIVLKSLASRFMSIRYKRMETFCE
;
A
#
# COMPACT_ATOMS: atom_id res chain seq x y z
N MET A 1 7.01 34.84 -13.74
CA MET A 1 7.35 33.90 -12.65
C MET A 1 6.91 32.47 -12.93
N LEU A 2 5.62 32.22 -13.25
CA LEU A 2 5.13 30.87 -13.56
C LEU A 2 5.95 30.15 -14.66
N LYS A 3 6.26 30.85 -15.76
CA LYS A 3 7.12 30.33 -16.85
C LYS A 3 8.51 29.90 -16.34
N THR A 4 9.10 30.65 -15.41
CA THR A 4 10.40 30.34 -14.81
C THR A 4 10.32 29.10 -13.91
N LEU A 5 9.26 28.99 -13.09
CA LEU A 5 9.02 27.81 -12.25
C LEU A 5 8.84 26.55 -13.10
N LEU A 6 8.05 26.63 -14.18
CA LEU A 6 7.86 25.51 -15.10
C LEU A 6 9.14 25.11 -15.81
N ASN A 7 9.97 26.07 -16.22
CA ASN A 7 11.27 25.77 -16.84
C ASN A 7 12.22 25.09 -15.86
N LEU A 8 12.31 25.59 -14.62
CA LEU A 8 13.11 24.97 -13.56
C LEU A 8 12.63 23.55 -13.24
N TRP A 9 11.31 23.37 -13.14
CA TRP A 9 10.71 22.07 -12.92
C TRP A 9 11.03 21.09 -14.06
N TRP A 10 10.93 21.55 -15.32
CA TRP A 10 11.25 20.74 -16.48
C TRP A 10 12.73 20.32 -16.49
N ILE A 11 13.64 21.26 -16.20
CA ILE A 11 15.07 20.97 -16.07
C ILE A 11 15.32 19.96 -14.95
N GLN A 12 14.67 20.14 -13.80
CA GLN A 12 14.79 19.21 -12.67
C GLN A 12 14.29 17.83 -13.07
N LYS A 13 13.10 17.71 -13.66
CA LYS A 13 12.55 16.44 -14.13
C LYS A 13 13.43 15.75 -15.17
N LYS A 14 14.07 16.48 -16.08
CA LYS A 14 15.02 15.93 -17.04
C LYS A 14 16.26 15.35 -16.35
N ARG A 15 16.74 16.00 -15.29
CA ARG A 15 17.93 15.57 -14.53
C ARG A 15 17.66 14.46 -13.53
N THR A 16 16.48 14.45 -12.91
CA THR A 16 16.05 13.46 -11.90
C THR A 16 15.06 12.45 -12.47
N PHE A 17 15.06 12.25 -13.79
CA PHE A 17 14.16 11.31 -14.44
C PHE A 17 14.49 9.89 -13.98
N ASP A 18 13.64 9.36 -13.10
CA ASP A 18 13.80 8.03 -12.56
C ASP A 18 13.20 7.02 -13.54
N TRP A 19 14.05 6.48 -14.41
CA TRP A 19 13.70 5.41 -15.37
C TRP A 19 12.99 4.24 -14.70
N LYS A 20 13.23 3.99 -13.41
CA LYS A 20 12.54 2.92 -12.67
C LYS A 20 11.06 3.20 -12.50
N ARG A 21 10.66 4.44 -12.21
CA ARG A 21 9.23 4.82 -12.08
C ARG A 21 8.50 4.71 -13.42
N MET A 22 9.17 5.11 -14.51
CA MET A 22 8.63 4.93 -15.86
C MET A 22 8.52 3.44 -16.22
N GLY A 23 9.51 2.62 -15.85
CA GLY A 23 9.47 1.17 -16.01
C GLY A 23 8.28 0.52 -15.29
N TRP A 24 7.99 0.93 -14.05
CA TRP A 24 6.81 0.47 -13.31
C TRP A 24 5.51 0.88 -13.98
N PHE A 25 5.42 2.12 -14.48
CA PHE A 25 4.25 2.58 -15.24
C PHE A 25 4.02 1.74 -16.49
N LEU A 26 5.08 1.49 -17.28
CA LEU A 26 5.02 0.63 -18.46
C LEU A 26 4.68 -0.82 -18.11
N TYR A 27 5.21 -1.34 -17.01
CA TYR A 27 4.92 -2.70 -16.55
C TYR A 27 3.46 -2.87 -16.11
N ILE A 28 2.92 -1.90 -15.34
CA ILE A 28 1.50 -1.90 -14.97
C ILE A 28 0.63 -1.81 -16.22
N LEU A 29 0.96 -0.93 -17.17
CA LEU A 29 0.27 -0.87 -18.46
C LEU A 29 0.35 -2.20 -19.22
N LEU A 30 1.49 -2.88 -19.21
CA LEU A 30 1.66 -4.17 -19.88
C LEU A 30 0.80 -5.27 -19.23
N ILE A 31 0.74 -5.34 -17.89
CA ILE A 31 -0.17 -6.25 -17.18
C ILE A 31 -1.63 -5.95 -17.52
N ILE A 32 -1.99 -4.67 -17.61
CA ILE A 32 -3.36 -4.26 -17.95
C ILE A 32 -3.68 -4.67 -19.39
N ILE A 33 -2.77 -4.39 -20.33
CA ILE A 33 -2.94 -4.76 -21.74
C ILE A 33 -3.02 -6.28 -21.87
N SER A 34 -2.20 -7.05 -21.16
CA SER A 34 -2.27 -8.51 -21.20
C SER A 34 -3.55 -9.06 -20.57
N GLY A 35 -4.04 -8.43 -19.49
CA GLY A 35 -5.34 -8.75 -18.89
C GLY A 35 -6.52 -8.46 -19.83
N ILE A 36 -6.48 -7.33 -20.54
CA ILE A 36 -7.48 -6.96 -21.56
C ILE A 36 -7.43 -7.94 -22.75
N ILE A 37 -6.24 -8.29 -23.24
CA ILE A 37 -6.07 -9.28 -24.31
C ILE A 37 -6.57 -10.65 -23.86
N GLY A 38 -6.27 -11.06 -22.63
CA GLY A 38 -6.76 -12.31 -22.03
C GLY A 38 -8.29 -12.34 -21.97
N ALA A 39 -8.91 -11.26 -21.51
CA ALA A 39 -10.37 -11.12 -21.51
C ALA A 39 -10.96 -11.17 -22.92
N TYR A 40 -10.33 -10.50 -23.90
CA TYR A 40 -10.75 -10.54 -25.31
C TYR A 40 -10.70 -11.96 -25.89
N ILE A 41 -9.64 -12.72 -25.64
CA ILE A 41 -9.51 -14.11 -26.10
C ILE A 41 -10.57 -15.00 -25.45
N GLN A 42 -10.87 -14.79 -24.17
CA GLN A 42 -11.90 -15.53 -23.45
C GLN A 42 -13.30 -15.26 -24.04
N ILE A 43 -13.64 -13.99 -24.25
CA ILE A 43 -14.94 -13.55 -24.80
C ILE A 43 -15.09 -14.01 -26.25
N SER A 44 -14.02 -13.97 -27.04
CA SER A 44 -14.02 -14.47 -28.42
C SER A 44 -14.29 -15.98 -28.50
N LYS A 45 -13.91 -16.75 -27.48
CA LYS A 45 -14.23 -18.19 -27.39
C LYS A 45 -15.69 -18.45 -27.01
N ASP A 46 -16.29 -17.56 -26.22
CA ASP A 46 -17.69 -17.68 -25.77
C ASP A 46 -18.72 -17.18 -26.82
N GLY A 47 -18.26 -16.72 -27.99
CA GLY A 47 -19.13 -16.39 -29.14
C GLY A 47 -19.96 -15.11 -29.00
N ASN A 48 -19.76 -14.33 -27.94
CA ASN A 48 -20.55 -13.15 -27.61
C ASN A 48 -19.76 -11.87 -27.96
N LEU A 49 -19.69 -11.54 -29.25
CA LEU A 49 -18.87 -10.43 -29.77
C LEU A 49 -19.54 -9.04 -29.69
N ASP A 50 -20.85 -8.98 -29.45
CA ASP A 50 -21.59 -7.72 -29.36
C ASP A 50 -21.79 -7.28 -27.90
N MET A 51 -20.72 -6.74 -27.29
CA MET A 51 -20.80 -6.05 -26.00
C MET A 51 -21.34 -4.61 -26.12
N HIS A 52 -21.61 -4.12 -27.33
CA HIS A 52 -22.16 -2.78 -27.59
C HIS A 52 -23.67 -2.69 -27.34
N ASN A 53 -24.11 -3.11 -26.15
CA ASN A 53 -25.50 -3.00 -25.73
C ASN A 53 -25.75 -1.68 -24.99
N GLY A 54 -26.96 -1.11 -25.07
CA GLY A 54 -27.31 0.11 -24.31
C GLY A 54 -27.13 -0.02 -22.79
N VAL A 55 -27.10 -1.26 -22.27
CA VAL A 55 -26.79 -1.57 -20.87
C VAL A 55 -25.34 -1.22 -20.51
N THR A 56 -24.39 -1.39 -21.42
CA THR A 56 -22.98 -1.12 -21.13
C THR A 56 -22.70 0.38 -21.01
N GLN A 57 -23.44 1.21 -21.74
CA GLN A 57 -23.37 2.68 -21.64
C GLN A 57 -23.73 3.18 -20.23
N LYS A 58 -24.72 2.55 -19.59
CA LYS A 58 -25.17 2.90 -18.23
C LYS A 58 -24.16 2.57 -17.14
N ILE A 59 -23.14 1.76 -17.43
CA ILE A 59 -22.11 1.34 -16.47
C ILE A 59 -20.95 2.36 -16.41
N ALA A 60 -20.89 3.33 -17.33
CA ALA A 60 -19.81 4.31 -17.44
C ALA A 60 -19.51 5.06 -16.13
N ILE A 61 -20.53 5.64 -15.50
CA ILE A 61 -20.36 6.42 -14.26
C ILE A 61 -19.98 5.52 -13.07
N PRO A 62 -20.70 4.42 -12.79
CA PRO A 62 -20.30 3.48 -11.74
C PRO A 62 -18.87 2.96 -11.91
N LEU A 63 -18.46 2.66 -13.14
CA LEU A 63 -17.10 2.22 -13.47
C LEU A 63 -16.08 3.29 -13.05
N VAL A 64 -16.22 4.52 -13.53
CA VAL A 64 -15.28 5.61 -13.21
C VAL A 64 -15.22 5.89 -11.70
N MET A 65 -16.38 5.92 -11.01
CA MET A 65 -16.43 6.20 -9.58
C MET A 65 -15.78 5.09 -8.74
N THR A 66 -15.96 3.84 -9.13
CA THR A 66 -15.30 2.69 -8.47
C THR A 66 -13.78 2.80 -8.61
N PHE A 67 -13.29 3.15 -9.81
CA PHE A 67 -11.86 3.37 -10.03
C PHE A 67 -11.32 4.63 -9.34
N SER A 68 -12.15 5.63 -9.05
CA SER A 68 -11.74 6.82 -8.28
C SER A 68 -11.37 6.47 -6.85
N VAL A 69 -12.17 5.66 -6.16
CA VAL A 69 -11.88 5.25 -4.77
C VAL A 69 -10.51 4.55 -4.67
N LEU A 70 -10.26 3.60 -5.57
CA LEU A 70 -8.96 2.93 -5.68
C LEU A 70 -7.85 3.89 -6.15
N GLY A 71 -8.20 4.84 -7.02
CA GLY A 71 -7.30 5.87 -7.55
C GLY A 71 -6.78 6.84 -6.50
N ILE A 72 -7.65 7.36 -5.62
CA ILE A 72 -7.27 8.23 -4.50
C ILE A 72 -6.30 7.49 -3.58
N LEU A 73 -6.60 6.23 -3.28
CA LEU A 73 -5.76 5.38 -2.44
C LEU A 73 -4.39 5.15 -3.07
N MET A 74 -4.34 4.78 -4.36
CA MET A 74 -3.08 4.63 -5.11
C MET A 74 -2.27 5.93 -5.11
N LYS A 75 -2.90 7.07 -5.42
CA LYS A 75 -2.25 8.39 -5.44
C LYS A 75 -1.77 8.81 -4.06
N PHE A 76 -2.56 8.56 -3.02
CA PHE A 76 -2.18 8.87 -1.63
C PHE A 76 -0.86 8.20 -1.26
N LEU A 77 -0.66 6.96 -1.72
CA LEU A 77 0.53 6.16 -1.47
C LEU A 77 1.72 6.52 -2.38
N MET A 78 1.50 6.63 -3.69
CA MET A 78 2.59 6.69 -4.68
C MET A 78 2.93 8.08 -5.17
N LYS A 79 1.97 9.01 -5.18
CA LYS A 79 2.18 10.36 -5.67
C LYS A 79 3.10 11.10 -4.70
N GLN A 80 4.22 11.66 -5.15
CA GLN A 80 5.08 12.53 -4.32
C GLN A 80 4.97 13.95 -4.88
N GLU A 81 4.27 14.83 -4.19
CA GLU A 81 4.08 16.21 -4.63
C GLU A 81 4.67 17.19 -3.62
N ALA A 82 5.32 18.23 -4.15
CA ALA A 82 5.65 19.41 -3.38
C ALA A 82 4.35 20.19 -3.08
N ALA A 83 3.71 19.90 -1.95
CA ALA A 83 2.52 20.63 -1.52
C ALA A 83 2.86 22.02 -0.95
N GLY A 84 4.07 22.18 -0.41
CA GLY A 84 4.64 23.43 0.05
C GLY A 84 5.76 23.92 -0.86
N MET A 85 6.02 25.22 -0.85
CA MET A 85 7.16 25.81 -1.54
C MET A 85 8.45 25.44 -0.80
N ASP A 86 9.46 24.93 -1.50
CA ASP A 86 10.74 24.57 -0.89
C ASP A 86 11.36 25.80 -0.19
N ASP A 87 12.12 25.58 0.89
CA ASP A 87 12.69 26.69 1.67
C ASP A 87 13.62 27.58 0.84
N TYR A 88 14.27 27.02 -0.18
CA TYR A 88 15.03 27.78 -1.18
C TYR A 88 14.14 28.72 -2.00
N LEU A 89 12.97 28.26 -2.44
CA LEU A 89 12.02 29.06 -3.23
C LEU A 89 11.29 30.10 -2.38
N LYS A 90 11.07 29.83 -1.08
CA LYS A 90 10.54 30.81 -0.12
C LYS A 90 11.42 32.05 0.04
N SER A 91 12.73 31.91 -0.13
CA SER A 91 13.68 33.03 -0.09
C SER A 91 13.61 33.97 -1.31
N ARG A 92 12.90 33.55 -2.36
CA ARG A 92 12.71 34.32 -3.61
C ARG A 92 11.34 35.00 -3.59
N PRO A 93 11.15 36.11 -4.32
CA PRO A 93 9.88 36.85 -4.35
C PRO A 93 8.83 36.13 -5.22
N VAL A 94 8.49 34.88 -4.89
CA VAL A 94 7.44 34.10 -5.57
C VAL A 94 6.10 34.38 -4.92
N SER A 95 5.16 34.94 -5.68
CA SER A 95 3.80 35.16 -5.18
C SER A 95 3.04 33.84 -4.99
N GLU A 96 2.25 33.74 -3.92
CA GLU A 96 1.43 32.55 -3.62
C GLU A 96 0.46 32.21 -4.77
N SER A 97 -0.07 33.22 -5.46
CA SER A 97 -0.92 33.03 -6.65
C SER A 97 -0.17 32.33 -7.79
N SER A 98 1.10 32.68 -8.02
CA SER A 98 1.93 32.00 -9.02
C SER A 98 2.22 30.55 -8.63
N TRP A 99 2.41 30.31 -7.33
CA TRP A 99 2.62 28.97 -6.79
C TRP A 99 1.36 28.09 -6.89
N ASN A 100 0.19 28.61 -6.54
CA ASN A 100 -1.08 27.87 -6.65
C ASN A 100 -1.41 27.51 -8.10
N LYS A 101 -1.15 28.40 -9.07
CA LYS A 101 -1.26 28.10 -10.50
C LYS A 101 -0.27 27.03 -10.95
N PHE A 102 0.96 27.09 -10.44
CA PHE A 102 1.97 26.06 -10.68
C PHE A 102 1.51 24.69 -10.16
N LEU A 103 0.92 24.61 -8.97
CA LEU A 103 0.40 23.36 -8.40
C LEU A 103 -0.72 22.71 -9.24
N ILE A 104 -1.60 23.48 -9.89
CA ILE A 104 -2.60 22.90 -10.81
C ILE A 104 -1.93 22.33 -12.05
N ILE A 105 -1.04 23.11 -12.69
CA ILE A 105 -0.36 22.66 -13.91
C ILE A 105 0.46 21.39 -13.62
N MET A 106 1.08 21.33 -12.44
CA MET A 106 1.77 20.16 -11.93
C MET A 106 0.85 18.95 -11.78
N ASN A 107 -0.36 19.14 -11.25
CA ASN A 107 -1.35 18.08 -11.17
C ASN A 107 -1.78 17.58 -12.56
N VAL A 108 -1.97 18.47 -13.53
CA VAL A 108 -2.33 18.08 -14.91
C VAL A 108 -1.20 17.30 -15.60
N ALA A 109 0.04 17.69 -15.35
CA ALA A 109 1.22 17.03 -15.90
C ALA A 109 1.64 15.75 -15.15
N ASP A 110 1.03 15.44 -14.00
CA ASP A 110 1.44 14.31 -13.19
C ASP A 110 0.95 12.98 -13.77
N TYR A 111 1.88 12.03 -13.90
CA TYR A 111 1.64 10.74 -14.56
C TYR A 111 0.56 9.92 -13.86
N TRP A 112 0.45 9.99 -12.53
CA TRP A 112 -0.58 9.27 -11.77
C TRP A 112 -1.99 9.72 -12.09
N ASN A 113 -2.18 10.96 -12.53
CA ASN A 113 -3.49 11.44 -12.94
C ASN A 113 -3.88 10.92 -14.34
N TRP A 114 -2.92 10.42 -15.13
CA TRP A 114 -3.16 9.82 -16.44
C TRP A 114 -3.34 8.29 -16.41
N VAL A 115 -2.84 7.60 -15.38
CA VAL A 115 -2.94 6.13 -15.25
C VAL A 115 -4.39 5.63 -15.34
N ASN A 116 -5.27 6.10 -14.44
CA ASN A 116 -6.65 5.62 -14.39
C ASN A 116 -7.45 5.98 -15.65
N PRO A 117 -7.38 7.21 -16.19
CA PRO A 117 -8.07 7.55 -17.44
C PRO A 117 -7.60 6.71 -18.63
N MET A 118 -6.29 6.48 -18.78
CA MET A 118 -5.76 5.67 -19.88
C MET A 118 -6.17 4.20 -19.77
N LEU A 119 -6.18 3.66 -18.55
CA LEU A 119 -6.70 2.32 -18.26
C LEU A 119 -8.19 2.22 -18.64
N LEU A 120 -8.99 3.18 -18.21
CA LEU A 120 -10.42 3.22 -18.48
C LEU A 120 -10.72 3.44 -19.97
N LEU A 121 -9.93 4.22 -20.69
CA LEU A 121 -10.05 4.35 -22.14
C LEU A 121 -9.88 2.99 -22.83
N GLY A 122 -8.85 2.23 -22.44
CA GLY A 122 -8.63 0.88 -22.94
C GLY A 122 -9.85 0.00 -22.72
N ILE A 123 -10.31 -0.12 -21.47
CA ILE A 123 -11.48 -0.93 -21.10
C ILE A 123 -12.76 -0.45 -21.83
N SER A 124 -13.02 0.85 -21.84
CA SER A 124 -14.24 1.42 -22.43
C SER A 124 -14.30 1.24 -23.94
N CYS A 125 -13.17 1.29 -24.66
CA CYS A 125 -13.13 1.00 -26.10
C CYS A 125 -13.55 -0.43 -26.43
N PHE A 126 -13.41 -1.38 -25.50
CA PHE A 126 -13.89 -2.77 -25.68
C PHE A 126 -15.36 -2.95 -25.30
N ILE A 127 -15.84 -2.20 -24.32
CA ILE A 127 -17.18 -2.40 -23.72
C ILE A 127 -18.24 -1.51 -24.40
N MET A 128 -17.86 -0.35 -24.92
CA MET A 128 -18.78 0.70 -25.37
C MET A 128 -18.41 1.23 -26.76
N PRO A 129 -19.37 1.83 -27.48
CA PRO A 129 -19.06 2.56 -28.72
C PRO A 129 -18.03 3.66 -28.49
N ILE A 130 -17.27 3.99 -29.53
CA ILE A 130 -16.13 4.93 -29.48
C ILE A 130 -16.52 6.29 -28.86
N GLU A 131 -17.70 6.80 -29.18
CA GLU A 131 -18.21 8.08 -28.67
C GLU A 131 -18.37 8.07 -27.14
N TYR A 132 -18.98 7.01 -26.61
CA TYR A 132 -19.14 6.81 -25.17
C TYR A 132 -17.80 6.52 -24.50
N ALA A 133 -16.91 5.76 -25.15
CA ALA A 133 -15.57 5.51 -24.64
C ALA A 133 -14.78 6.82 -24.44
N LEU A 134 -14.83 7.74 -25.41
CA LEU A 134 -14.21 9.06 -25.28
C LEU A 134 -14.86 9.91 -24.16
N LEU A 135 -16.18 9.88 -24.02
CA LEU A 135 -16.87 10.55 -22.91
C LEU A 135 -16.49 9.97 -21.54
N THR A 136 -16.40 8.64 -21.42
CA THR A 136 -15.96 7.99 -20.19
C THR A 136 -14.50 8.33 -19.86
N PHE A 137 -13.65 8.48 -20.87
CA PHE A 137 -12.27 8.92 -20.70
C PHE A 137 -12.20 10.36 -20.18
N LEU A 138 -12.98 11.28 -20.74
CA LEU A 138 -13.05 12.67 -20.27
C LEU A 138 -13.56 12.75 -18.82
N LEU A 139 -14.60 11.98 -18.49
CA LEU A 139 -15.09 11.86 -17.12
C LEU A 139 -14.01 11.31 -16.20
N ALA A 140 -13.37 10.20 -16.56
CA ALA A 140 -12.28 9.61 -15.80
C ALA A 140 -11.11 10.58 -15.59
N PHE A 141 -10.76 11.36 -16.61
CA PHE A 141 -9.72 12.38 -16.51
C PHE A 141 -10.11 13.49 -15.54
N SER A 142 -11.34 14.01 -15.62
CA SER A 142 -11.84 15.02 -14.69
C SER A 142 -11.82 14.55 -13.23
N VAL A 143 -12.30 13.33 -12.98
CA VAL A 143 -12.32 12.68 -11.66
C VAL A 143 -10.89 12.43 -11.16
N SER A 144 -10.01 12.00 -12.04
CA SER A 144 -8.61 11.77 -11.70
C SER A 144 -7.89 13.08 -11.33
N LEU A 145 -8.19 14.19 -12.00
CA LEU A 145 -7.66 15.50 -11.63
C LEU A 145 -8.22 16.00 -10.29
N THR A 146 -9.52 15.82 -10.02
CA THR A 146 -10.10 16.17 -8.70
C THR A 146 -9.43 15.40 -7.59
N ASP A 147 -9.22 14.09 -7.78
CA ASP A 147 -8.54 13.21 -6.81
C ASP A 147 -7.09 13.67 -6.56
N GLY A 148 -6.40 14.07 -7.64
CA GLY A 148 -5.05 14.60 -7.57
C GLY A 148 -4.97 15.89 -6.76
N LEU A 149 -5.84 16.87 -7.05
CA LEU A 149 -5.89 18.16 -6.37
C LEU A 149 -6.35 18.04 -4.92
N MET A 150 -7.32 17.17 -4.64
CA MET A 150 -7.77 16.82 -3.30
C MET A 150 -6.58 16.35 -2.44
N LEU A 151 -5.72 15.49 -2.99
CA LEU A 151 -4.54 15.02 -2.30
C LEU A 151 -3.49 16.13 -2.08
N THR A 152 -3.30 17.02 -3.05
CA THR A 152 -2.44 18.20 -2.89
C THR A 152 -2.95 19.09 -1.75
N CYS A 153 -4.28 19.30 -1.66
CA CYS A 153 -4.92 20.05 -0.57
C CYS A 153 -4.71 19.37 0.79
N LEU A 154 -4.92 18.05 0.88
CA LEU A 154 -4.71 17.28 2.11
C LEU A 154 -3.28 17.35 2.62
N ARG A 155 -2.29 17.44 1.72
CA ARG A 155 -0.87 17.58 2.07
C ARG A 155 -0.48 19.01 2.41
N LYS A 156 -1.13 20.00 1.78
CA LYS A 156 -0.94 21.42 2.09
C LYS A 156 -1.54 21.77 3.46
N ALA A 157 -2.68 21.18 3.80
CA ALA A 157 -3.38 21.32 5.08
C ALA A 157 -2.58 20.70 6.23
N GLN A 158 -2.24 21.53 7.23
CA GLN A 158 -1.58 21.11 8.47
C GLN A 158 -2.60 21.13 9.62
N GLY A 159 -2.67 20.07 10.42
CA GLY A 159 -3.70 19.90 11.44
C GLY A 159 -4.97 19.17 10.94
N TRP A 160 -5.69 18.55 11.86
CA TRP A 160 -6.92 17.80 11.54
C TRP A 160 -8.10 18.72 11.22
N GLU A 161 -8.13 19.94 11.76
CA GLU A 161 -9.16 20.95 11.52
C GLU A 161 -9.31 21.31 10.04
N TYR A 162 -8.21 21.38 9.29
CA TYR A 162 -8.22 21.66 7.85
C TYR A 162 -8.31 20.38 7.00
N LYS A 163 -7.98 19.21 7.55
CA LYS A 163 -8.09 17.93 6.82
C LYS A 163 -9.50 17.34 6.84
N LEU A 164 -10.24 17.54 7.93
CA LEU A 164 -11.60 17.01 8.06
C LEU A 164 -12.58 17.54 6.99
N PRO A 165 -12.64 18.86 6.68
CA PRO A 165 -13.51 19.38 5.64
C PRO A 165 -13.25 18.77 4.26
N LEU A 166 -11.98 18.45 3.97
CA LEU A 166 -11.60 17.81 2.71
C LEU A 166 -12.20 16.39 2.62
N TRP A 167 -12.03 15.57 3.65
CA TRP A 167 -12.62 14.21 3.69
C TRP A 167 -14.16 14.23 3.66
N ILE A 168 -14.78 15.15 4.40
CA ILE A 168 -16.24 15.34 4.39
C ILE A 168 -16.70 15.78 2.98
N GLY A 169 -15.99 16.71 2.36
CA GLY A 169 -16.27 17.16 0.99
C GLY A 169 -16.17 16.05 -0.04
N LEU A 170 -15.18 15.15 0.09
CA LEU A 170 -15.05 13.98 -0.77
C LEU A 170 -16.20 12.99 -0.58
N LEU A 171 -16.60 12.73 0.67
CA LEU A 171 -17.74 11.86 0.97
C LEU A 171 -19.03 12.45 0.40
N ALA A 172 -19.25 13.75 0.57
CA ALA A 172 -20.40 14.45 -0.01
C ALA A 172 -20.40 14.37 -1.55
N TYR A 173 -19.24 14.52 -2.19
CA TYR A 173 -19.09 14.36 -3.64
C TYR A 173 -19.51 12.96 -4.10
N TYR A 174 -19.09 11.89 -3.41
CA TYR A 174 -19.52 10.54 -3.76
C TYR A 174 -21.01 10.29 -3.54
N ILE A 175 -21.61 10.84 -2.47
CA ILE A 175 -23.07 10.77 -2.26
C ILE A 175 -23.80 11.46 -3.42
N VAL A 176 -23.37 12.67 -3.80
CA VAL A 176 -23.95 13.41 -4.92
C VAL A 176 -23.84 12.61 -6.22
N ALA A 177 -22.68 11.97 -6.47
CA ALA A 177 -22.49 11.11 -7.64
C ALA A 177 -23.45 9.90 -7.66
N ILE A 178 -23.64 9.24 -6.51
CA ILE A 178 -24.57 8.10 -6.38
C ILE A 178 -26.01 8.55 -6.60
N VAL A 179 -26.45 9.63 -5.95
CA VAL A 179 -27.81 10.15 -6.09
C VAL A 179 -28.06 10.61 -7.53
N PHE A 180 -27.11 11.32 -8.14
CA PHE A 180 -27.22 11.77 -9.52
C PHE A 180 -27.35 10.58 -10.47
N TYR A 181 -26.52 9.54 -10.30
CA TYR A 181 -26.62 8.32 -11.09
C TYR A 181 -27.98 7.62 -10.92
N ALA A 182 -28.46 7.45 -9.69
CA ALA A 182 -29.75 6.79 -9.43
C ALA A 182 -30.94 7.52 -10.08
N VAL A 183 -30.96 8.85 -10.02
CA VAL A 183 -31.99 9.69 -10.70
C VAL A 183 -31.86 9.57 -12.21
N SER A 184 -30.63 9.59 -12.71
CA SER A 184 -30.32 9.53 -14.14
C SER A 184 -30.74 8.21 -14.80
N VAL A 185 -30.60 7.08 -14.09
CA VAL A 185 -31.07 5.76 -14.55
C VAL A 185 -32.58 5.76 -14.77
N GLY A 186 -33.34 6.51 -13.96
CA GLY A 186 -34.79 6.66 -14.11
C GLY A 186 -35.22 7.49 -15.32
N LEU A 187 -34.34 8.36 -15.85
CA LEU A 187 -34.65 9.29 -16.94
C LEU A 187 -34.22 8.78 -18.33
N ASN A 188 -33.41 7.70 -18.44
CA ASN A 188 -32.97 7.08 -19.70
C ASN A 188 -32.28 8.04 -20.71
N ILE A 189 -31.50 9.03 -20.25
CA ILE A 189 -30.73 9.94 -21.13
C ILE A 189 -29.23 9.68 -20.97
N ASP A 190 -28.64 8.78 -21.75
CA ASP A 190 -27.29 8.27 -21.45
C ASP A 190 -26.14 9.29 -21.66
N VAL A 191 -26.18 10.11 -22.72
CA VAL A 191 -25.11 11.10 -23.02
C VAL A 191 -25.14 12.30 -22.07
N ALA A 192 -26.32 12.88 -21.84
CA ALA A 192 -26.47 14.07 -21.00
C ALA A 192 -26.08 13.79 -19.54
N VAL A 193 -26.24 12.55 -19.10
CA VAL A 193 -25.89 12.08 -17.77
C VAL A 193 -24.37 12.04 -17.56
N ILE A 194 -23.59 11.57 -18.54
CA ILE A 194 -22.12 11.60 -18.46
C ILE A 194 -21.63 13.06 -18.47
N LEU A 195 -22.18 13.92 -19.33
CA LEU A 195 -21.85 15.34 -19.37
C LEU A 195 -22.22 16.07 -18.07
N GLY A 196 -23.39 15.79 -17.52
CA GLY A 196 -23.84 16.32 -16.22
C GLY A 196 -22.88 15.95 -15.10
N MET A 197 -22.40 14.70 -15.08
CA MET A 197 -21.37 14.28 -14.12
C MET A 197 -20.06 15.03 -14.31
N ILE A 198 -19.59 15.23 -15.55
CA ILE A 198 -18.38 16.04 -15.82
C ILE A 198 -18.54 17.46 -15.27
N ILE A 199 -19.72 18.07 -15.41
CA ILE A 199 -19.97 19.42 -14.86
C ILE A 199 -19.89 19.40 -13.33
N ILE A 200 -20.51 18.41 -12.67
CA ILE A 200 -20.45 18.25 -11.22
C ILE A 200 -19.01 18.06 -10.74
N THR A 201 -18.21 17.23 -11.43
CA THR A 201 -16.80 16.99 -11.07
C THR A 201 -15.96 18.25 -11.23
N LEU A 202 -16.17 19.02 -12.30
CA LEU A 202 -15.46 20.29 -12.52
C LEU A 202 -15.85 21.36 -11.48
N LEU A 203 -17.12 21.43 -11.06
CA LEU A 203 -17.55 22.31 -9.96
C LEU A 203 -16.86 21.94 -8.65
N PHE A 204 -16.75 20.64 -8.35
CA PHE A 204 -16.02 20.16 -7.18
C PHE A 204 -14.51 20.49 -7.28
N LEU A 205 -13.91 20.35 -8.47
CA LEU A 205 -12.52 20.76 -8.72
C LEU A 205 -12.29 22.23 -8.41
N LEU A 206 -13.20 23.10 -8.86
CA LEU A 206 -13.13 24.54 -8.59
C LEU A 206 -13.27 24.86 -7.10
N ALA A 207 -14.15 24.16 -6.39
CA ALA A 207 -14.29 24.29 -4.94
C ALA A 207 -12.99 23.91 -4.22
N LEU A 208 -12.37 22.78 -4.59
CA LEU A 208 -11.07 22.35 -4.06
C LEU A 208 -9.96 23.35 -4.40
N TYR A 209 -9.94 23.89 -5.61
CA TYR A 209 -8.95 24.92 -5.99
C TYR A 209 -9.09 26.20 -5.15
N LYS A 210 -10.33 26.65 -4.93
CA LYS A 210 -10.61 27.80 -4.07
C LYS A 210 -10.16 27.53 -2.63
N TYR A 211 -10.42 26.32 -2.12
CA TYR A 211 -9.95 25.88 -0.81
C TYR A 211 -8.42 25.84 -0.74
N MET A 212 -7.74 25.32 -1.76
CA MET A 212 -6.28 25.31 -1.82
C MET A 212 -5.68 26.72 -1.75
N CYS A 213 -6.35 27.70 -2.37
CA CYS A 213 -5.94 29.09 -2.33
C CYS A 213 -6.14 29.74 -0.95
N SER A 214 -7.12 29.30 -0.16
CA SER A 214 -7.38 29.89 1.17
C SER A 214 -6.50 29.32 2.28
N VAL A 215 -6.06 28.06 2.16
CA VAL A 215 -5.23 27.40 3.17
C VAL A 215 -3.80 27.94 3.14
N LYS A 216 -3.38 28.57 4.25
CA LYS A 216 -1.99 28.99 4.49
C LYS A 216 -1.16 27.80 4.95
N HIS A 217 0.02 27.61 4.36
CA HIS A 217 0.97 26.59 4.76
C HIS A 217 1.93 27.18 5.80
N TYR A 218 1.77 26.82 7.08
CA TYR A 218 2.64 27.29 8.15
C TYR A 218 3.92 26.42 8.23
N ASN A 219 5.07 27.00 8.56
CA ASN A 219 6.33 26.23 8.60
C ASN A 219 6.49 25.60 10.00
N GLU A 220 6.39 24.28 10.11
CA GLU A 220 6.51 23.52 11.38
C GLU A 220 7.92 23.54 11.99
N GLN A 221 8.95 23.95 11.23
CA GLN A 221 10.33 23.96 11.73
C GLN A 221 10.59 24.98 12.84
N LYS A 222 9.68 25.93 13.11
CA LYS A 222 9.87 26.91 14.20
C LYS A 222 9.45 26.42 15.58
N THR A 223 8.71 25.32 15.72
CA THR A 223 8.06 24.95 17.01
C THR A 223 8.50 23.63 17.64
N HIS A 224 9.29 22.79 16.97
CA HIS A 224 9.77 21.54 17.57
C HIS A 224 11.12 21.69 18.28
N THR A 225 11.16 22.43 19.39
CA THR A 225 12.17 22.20 20.45
C THR A 225 11.71 21.02 21.30
N SER A 226 11.65 19.83 20.69
CA SER A 226 11.36 18.63 21.46
C SER A 226 12.48 18.44 22.48
N LYS A 227 12.16 18.62 23.77
CA LYS A 227 13.03 18.21 24.88
C LYS A 227 13.50 16.78 24.58
N VAL A 228 14.80 16.62 24.30
CA VAL A 228 15.43 15.33 24.10
C VAL A 228 15.30 14.59 25.43
N ARG A 229 14.29 13.72 25.55
CA ARG A 229 14.19 12.81 26.70
C ARG A 229 15.46 11.99 26.73
N SER A 230 16.16 12.02 27.87
CA SER A 230 17.32 11.16 28.08
C SER A 230 16.89 9.71 27.88
N LEU A 231 17.69 8.96 27.12
CA LEU A 231 17.48 7.56 26.75
C LEU A 231 17.76 6.61 27.94
N GLY A 232 17.40 7.01 29.17
CA GLY A 232 17.80 6.35 30.40
C GLY A 232 17.28 4.93 30.54
N ASP A 233 15.98 4.72 30.26
CA ASP A 233 15.29 3.45 30.57
C ASP A 233 14.45 2.91 29.40
N ILE A 234 14.93 3.05 28.16
CA ILE A 234 14.26 2.42 27.02
C ILE A 234 14.64 0.94 26.99
N SER A 235 13.74 0.08 27.45
CA SER A 235 13.90 -1.38 27.34
C SER A 235 14.21 -1.80 25.90
N LEU A 236 15.04 -2.84 25.70
CA LEU A 236 15.36 -3.35 24.36
C LEU A 236 14.12 -3.67 23.52
N PHE A 237 13.05 -4.15 24.17
CA PHE A 237 11.77 -4.41 23.51
C PHE A 237 11.08 -3.13 23.06
N SER A 238 11.19 -2.05 23.85
CA SER A 238 10.60 -0.76 23.49
C SER A 238 11.23 -0.11 22.27
N MET A 239 12.49 -0.42 21.98
CA MET A 239 13.15 0.04 20.76
C MET A 239 12.42 -0.44 19.49
N GLU A 240 11.88 -1.66 19.51
CA GLU A 240 11.19 -2.26 18.35
C GLU A 240 9.87 -1.55 18.05
N TYR A 241 8.99 -1.40 19.04
CA TYR A 241 7.70 -0.72 18.81
C TYR A 241 7.90 0.79 18.54
N ILE A 242 8.87 1.44 19.19
CA ILE A 242 9.19 2.86 18.93
C ILE A 242 9.64 3.05 17.49
N SER A 243 10.45 2.12 16.96
CA SER A 243 10.92 2.15 15.58
C SER A 243 9.78 2.05 14.56
N VAL A 244 8.81 1.16 14.82
CA VAL A 244 7.59 1.03 14.01
C VAL A 244 6.73 2.29 14.12
N LEU A 245 6.51 2.82 15.32
CA LEU A 245 5.63 3.99 15.52
C LEU A 245 6.24 5.29 15.01
N ARG A 246 7.56 5.50 15.10
CA ARG A 246 8.21 6.74 14.65
C ARG A 246 8.34 6.83 13.15
N SER A 247 8.56 5.71 12.47
CA SER A 247 8.72 5.72 11.02
C SER A 247 7.36 5.72 10.32
N LYS A 248 7.09 6.78 9.54
CA LYS A 248 5.87 6.87 8.74
C LYS A 248 5.75 5.68 7.78
N ARG A 249 6.89 5.22 7.23
CA ARG A 249 6.98 4.06 6.35
C ARG A 249 6.50 2.76 6.98
N LEU A 250 7.08 2.35 8.11
CA LEU A 250 6.70 1.08 8.75
C LEU A 250 5.29 1.18 9.32
N ARG A 251 4.93 2.30 9.96
CA ARG A 251 3.58 2.49 10.51
C ARG A 251 2.50 2.39 9.43
N GLN A 252 2.70 3.02 8.27
CA GLN A 252 1.75 2.93 7.17
C GLN A 252 1.66 1.50 6.63
N ALA A 253 2.79 0.82 6.41
CA ALA A 253 2.80 -0.56 5.95
C ALA A 253 2.10 -1.51 6.93
N MET A 254 2.36 -1.36 8.25
CA MET A 254 1.80 -2.20 9.32
C MET A 254 0.32 -1.97 9.60
N ILE A 255 -0.28 -0.85 9.17
CA ILE A 255 -1.71 -0.58 9.34
C ILE A 255 -2.45 -0.87 8.03
N PHE A 256 -1.95 -0.31 6.94
CA PHE A 256 -2.67 -0.28 5.68
C PHE A 256 -2.72 -1.64 4.99
N ILE A 257 -1.59 -2.35 4.92
CA ILE A 257 -1.52 -3.63 4.23
C ILE A 257 -2.36 -4.70 4.95
N PRO A 258 -2.32 -4.81 6.29
CA PRO A 258 -3.17 -5.77 7.00
C PRO A 258 -4.65 -5.45 6.87
N LEU A 259 -5.03 -4.17 6.77
CA LEU A 259 -6.42 -3.76 6.53
C LEU A 259 -6.91 -4.24 5.14
N VAL A 260 -6.07 -4.11 4.11
CA VAL A 260 -6.41 -4.60 2.75
C VAL A 260 -6.56 -6.11 2.74
N PHE A 261 -5.62 -6.84 3.36
CA PHE A 261 -5.70 -8.30 3.44
C PHE A 261 -6.90 -8.77 4.25
N LEU A 262 -7.24 -8.09 5.34
CA LEU A 262 -8.42 -8.38 6.13
C LEU A 262 -9.68 -8.27 5.28
N PHE A 263 -9.86 -7.16 4.57
CA PHE A 263 -11.01 -6.98 3.68
C PHE A 263 -11.10 -8.09 2.63
N GLN A 264 -9.95 -8.49 2.07
CA GLN A 264 -9.89 -9.56 1.08
C GLN A 264 -10.22 -10.93 1.67
N VAL A 265 -9.73 -11.28 2.86
CA VAL A 265 -10.07 -12.54 3.55
C VAL A 265 -11.57 -12.64 3.80
N TYR A 266 -12.18 -11.58 4.35
CA TYR A 266 -13.63 -11.57 4.61
C TYR A 266 -14.46 -11.59 3.32
N SER A 267 -14.02 -10.89 2.27
CA SER A 267 -14.68 -10.93 0.96
C SER A 267 -14.64 -12.33 0.34
N GLN A 268 -13.49 -13.01 0.40
CA GLN A 268 -13.37 -14.39 -0.07
C GLN A 268 -14.22 -15.35 0.77
N ALA A 269 -14.22 -15.21 2.09
CA ALA A 269 -15.05 -16.03 2.97
C ALA A 269 -16.56 -15.92 2.65
N LEU A 270 -17.02 -14.71 2.28
CA LEU A 270 -18.40 -14.49 1.82
C LEU A 270 -18.71 -15.25 0.52
N THR A 271 -17.78 -15.25 -0.45
CA THR A 271 -17.99 -15.90 -1.75
C THR A 271 -17.95 -17.42 -1.69
N ILE A 272 -17.16 -18.00 -0.77
CA ILE A 272 -16.89 -19.46 -0.72
C ILE A 272 -17.98 -20.22 0.05
N ARG A 273 -18.92 -19.54 0.72
CA ARG A 273 -20.10 -20.16 1.37
C ARG A 273 -20.99 -20.98 0.42
N SER A 274 -20.75 -20.98 -0.89
CA SER A 274 -21.62 -21.60 -1.89
C SER A 274 -21.24 -23.02 -2.32
N HIS A 275 -20.01 -23.52 -2.16
CA HIS A 275 -19.64 -24.88 -2.61
C HIS A 275 -18.59 -25.58 -1.73
N ASP A 276 -18.94 -26.78 -1.25
CA ASP A 276 -18.05 -27.70 -0.54
C ASP A 276 -17.03 -28.31 -1.53
N GLY A 277 -15.76 -27.89 -1.41
CA GLY A 277 -14.62 -28.51 -2.09
C GLY A 277 -13.57 -27.51 -2.57
N ILE A 278 -12.29 -27.76 -2.24
CA ILE A 278 -11.03 -27.06 -2.63
C ILE A 278 -10.95 -25.55 -2.27
N GLY A 279 -12.06 -24.80 -2.29
CA GLY A 279 -12.15 -23.40 -1.91
C GLY A 279 -11.88 -23.14 -0.43
N VAL A 280 -12.21 -24.10 0.46
CA VAL A 280 -11.93 -24.01 1.90
C VAL A 280 -10.42 -24.00 2.17
N GLY A 281 -9.65 -24.79 1.41
CA GLY A 281 -8.19 -24.80 1.51
C GLY A 281 -7.54 -23.51 1.01
N GLY A 282 -8.07 -22.93 -0.07
CA GLY A 282 -7.64 -21.62 -0.57
C GLY A 282 -7.86 -20.50 0.45
N LEU A 283 -9.00 -20.50 1.16
CA LEU A 283 -9.29 -19.55 2.23
C LEU A 283 -8.29 -19.68 3.40
N SER A 284 -8.00 -20.92 3.83
CA SER A 284 -7.06 -21.17 4.92
C SER A 284 -5.63 -20.71 4.60
N LEU A 285 -5.16 -20.96 3.36
CA LEU A 285 -3.88 -20.44 2.86
C LEU A 285 -3.83 -18.91 2.87
N PHE A 286 -4.91 -18.28 2.42
CA PHE A 286 -4.98 -16.83 2.35
C PHE A 286 -5.02 -16.18 3.73
N LEU A 287 -5.75 -16.77 4.68
CA LEU A 287 -5.76 -16.36 6.08
C LEU A 287 -4.37 -16.46 6.71
N MET A 288 -3.68 -17.61 6.51
CA MET A 288 -2.32 -17.82 7.01
C MET A 288 -1.35 -16.77 6.48
N PHE A 289 -1.42 -16.47 5.18
CA PHE A 289 -0.63 -15.42 4.56
C PHE A 289 -0.95 -14.04 5.14
N ALA A 290 -2.23 -13.68 5.23
CA ALA A 290 -2.69 -12.39 5.72
C ALA A 290 -2.25 -12.12 7.17
N MET A 291 -2.29 -13.14 8.03
CA MET A 291 -1.81 -13.05 9.41
C MET A 291 -0.29 -12.97 9.52
N ALA A 292 0.46 -13.70 8.70
CA ALA A 292 1.93 -13.72 8.73
C ALA A 292 2.57 -12.49 8.06
N PHE A 293 1.83 -11.80 7.17
CA PHE A 293 2.36 -10.69 6.38
C PHE A 293 3.01 -9.55 7.19
N PRO A 294 2.40 -9.06 8.29
CA PRO A 294 2.97 -7.95 9.05
C PRO A 294 4.31 -8.31 9.71
N SER A 295 4.42 -9.52 10.25
CA SER A 295 5.70 -9.99 10.82
C SER A 295 6.73 -10.27 9.72
N MET A 296 6.31 -10.78 8.56
CA MET A 296 7.19 -10.94 7.40
C MET A 296 7.76 -9.61 6.92
N LEU A 297 6.94 -8.57 6.80
CA LEU A 297 7.40 -7.24 6.37
C LEU A 297 8.55 -6.72 7.21
N LEU A 298 8.46 -6.85 8.54
CA LEU A 298 9.53 -6.45 9.44
C LEU A 298 10.69 -7.46 9.43
N GLY A 299 10.37 -8.75 9.34
CA GLY A 299 11.33 -9.86 9.27
C GLY A 299 12.19 -9.86 8.01
N GLN A 300 11.78 -9.22 6.92
CA GLN A 300 12.64 -9.02 5.74
C GLN A 300 13.85 -8.13 6.04
N TRP A 301 13.72 -7.27 7.05
CA TRP A 301 14.68 -6.23 7.38
C TRP A 301 15.16 -6.33 8.81
N VAL A 302 15.50 -7.55 9.28
CA VAL A 302 16.08 -7.74 10.61
C VAL A 302 17.40 -6.95 10.68
N PHE A 303 17.46 -5.94 11.56
CA PHE A 303 18.51 -4.92 11.68
C PHE A 303 18.56 -3.81 10.61
N GLY A 304 17.64 -3.78 9.66
CA GLY A 304 17.58 -2.70 8.66
C GLY A 304 17.23 -1.35 9.29
N VAL A 305 16.37 -1.35 10.31
CA VAL A 305 15.99 -0.14 11.04
C VAL A 305 17.14 0.32 11.95
N GLU A 306 17.69 -0.61 12.74
CA GLU A 306 18.79 -0.36 13.66
C GLU A 306 20.08 0.03 12.93
N GLY A 307 20.23 -0.32 11.65
CA GLY A 307 21.37 0.07 10.80
C GLY A 307 21.69 1.57 10.89
N ASN A 308 20.70 2.44 11.10
CA ASN A 308 20.90 3.88 11.27
C ASN A 308 21.72 4.27 12.52
N PHE A 309 21.68 3.45 13.58
CA PHE A 309 22.32 3.73 14.87
C PHE A 309 23.05 2.50 15.42
N PHE A 310 23.37 1.53 14.56
CA PHE A 310 23.88 0.23 14.96
C PHE A 310 25.27 0.33 15.62
N HIS A 311 26.08 1.30 15.21
CA HIS A 311 27.35 1.60 15.89
C HIS A 311 27.16 1.92 17.37
N GLY A 312 26.11 2.67 17.72
CA GLY A 312 25.78 2.97 19.11
C GLY A 312 25.18 1.79 19.88
N ILE A 313 24.63 0.79 19.19
CA ILE A 313 24.23 -0.48 19.80
C ILE A 313 25.47 -1.31 20.15
N MET A 314 26.45 -1.35 19.25
CA MET A 314 27.67 -2.13 19.41
C MET A 314 28.63 -1.62 20.50
N THR A 315 28.52 -0.34 20.90
CA THR A 315 29.29 0.19 22.04
C THR A 315 28.68 -0.17 23.39
N LYS A 316 27.43 -0.63 23.42
CA LYS A 316 26.76 -1.05 24.65
C LYS A 316 27.05 -2.53 24.92
N PRO A 317 27.07 -2.96 26.20
CA PRO A 317 27.30 -4.35 26.58
C PRO A 317 26.03 -5.20 26.34
N MET A 318 25.56 -5.26 25.10
CA MET A 318 24.36 -5.99 24.70
C MET A 318 24.73 -7.08 23.68
N SER A 319 24.26 -8.29 23.90
CA SER A 319 24.54 -9.38 22.98
C SER A 319 23.62 -9.33 21.76
N ILE A 320 24.15 -9.68 20.58
CA ILE A 320 23.33 -9.79 19.36
C ILE A 320 22.28 -10.89 19.50
N TYR A 321 22.60 -11.94 20.25
CA TYR A 321 21.65 -13.00 20.56
C TYR A 321 20.41 -12.47 21.29
N GLU A 322 20.59 -11.67 22.33
CA GLU A 322 19.46 -11.06 23.05
C GLU A 322 18.64 -10.15 22.14
N LEU A 323 19.31 -9.37 21.29
CA LEU A 323 18.64 -8.48 20.35
C LEU A 323 17.79 -9.28 19.35
N LEU A 324 18.33 -10.37 18.79
CA LEU A 324 17.59 -11.28 17.91
C LEU A 324 16.42 -11.96 18.64
N CYS A 325 16.59 -12.36 19.90
CA CYS A 325 15.49 -12.93 20.70
C CYS A 325 14.37 -11.92 20.92
N LYS A 326 14.70 -10.67 21.29
CA LYS A 326 13.70 -9.61 21.46
C LYS A 326 12.96 -9.30 20.15
N LYS A 327 13.66 -9.30 19.01
CA LYS A 327 13.04 -9.19 17.69
C LYS A 327 12.09 -10.34 17.40
N TYR A 328 12.51 -11.58 17.62
CA TYR A 328 11.65 -12.74 17.42
C TYR A 328 10.36 -12.66 18.27
N TYR A 329 10.49 -12.32 19.55
CA TYR A 329 9.31 -12.15 20.42
C TYR A 329 8.43 -10.97 20.00
N PHE A 330 9.00 -9.89 19.48
CA PHE A 330 8.23 -8.77 18.94
C PHE A 330 7.43 -9.18 17.70
N LEU A 331 8.04 -9.95 16.79
CA LEU A 331 7.34 -10.52 15.63
C LEU A 331 6.21 -11.48 16.05
N MET A 332 6.41 -12.29 17.09
CA MET A 332 5.36 -13.14 17.66
C MET A 332 4.23 -12.33 18.29
N LEU A 333 4.54 -11.24 19.00
CA LEU A 333 3.53 -10.35 19.58
C LEU A 333 2.68 -9.70 18.49
N ILE A 334 3.28 -9.28 17.37
CA ILE A 334 2.54 -8.76 16.22
C ILE A 334 1.54 -9.81 15.71
N ASN A 335 1.98 -11.06 15.54
CA ASN A 335 1.10 -12.13 15.06
C ASN A 335 -0.03 -12.46 16.05
N LEU A 336 0.22 -12.33 17.35
CA LEU A 336 -0.82 -12.46 18.37
C LEU A 336 -1.86 -11.35 18.28
N VAL A 337 -1.42 -10.10 18.15
CA VAL A 337 -2.31 -8.94 17.96
C VAL A 337 -3.13 -9.09 16.68
N MET A 338 -2.53 -9.67 15.63
CA MET A 338 -3.20 -9.94 14.37
C MET A 338 -4.32 -10.98 14.46
N ILE A 339 -4.49 -11.72 15.55
CA ILE A 339 -5.64 -12.61 15.75
C ILE A 339 -6.93 -11.80 15.96
N ILE A 340 -6.84 -10.67 16.67
CA ILE A 340 -7.99 -9.87 17.12
C ILE A 340 -8.95 -9.52 15.97
N PRO A 341 -8.47 -9.02 14.80
CA PRO A 341 -9.35 -8.66 13.70
C PRO A 341 -10.04 -9.86 13.00
N TYR A 342 -9.58 -11.09 13.23
CA TYR A 342 -10.17 -12.32 12.67
C TYR A 342 -11.11 -13.04 13.65
N ILE A 343 -11.21 -12.58 14.90
CA ILE A 343 -12.18 -13.10 15.88
C ILE A 343 -13.65 -12.96 15.39
N PRO A 344 -14.09 -11.82 14.80
CA PRO A 344 -15.45 -11.71 14.30
C PRO A 344 -15.84 -12.80 13.29
N GLY A 345 -14.89 -13.28 12.47
CA GLY A 345 -15.13 -14.38 11.53
C GLY A 345 -15.43 -15.73 12.19
N LEU A 346 -14.98 -15.94 13.45
CA LEU A 346 -15.39 -17.12 14.24
C LEU A 346 -16.88 -17.08 14.54
N PHE A 347 -17.39 -15.92 14.99
CA PHE A 347 -18.81 -15.75 15.32
C PHE A 347 -19.70 -15.81 14.07
N LEU A 348 -19.18 -15.40 12.92
CA LEU A 348 -19.85 -15.50 11.63
C LEU A 348 -19.76 -16.90 11.02
N GLY A 349 -19.01 -17.84 11.63
CA GLY A 349 -18.85 -19.21 11.13
C GLY A 349 -18.06 -19.29 9.82
N TYR A 350 -17.17 -18.35 9.54
CA TYR A 350 -16.30 -18.40 8.35
C TYR A 350 -15.11 -19.33 8.52
N TRP A 351 -14.61 -19.48 9.74
CA TRP A 351 -13.51 -20.37 10.10
C TRP A 351 -13.63 -20.82 11.56
N GLY A 352 -12.95 -21.92 11.91
CA GLY A 352 -12.88 -22.41 13.28
C GLY A 352 -11.70 -21.84 14.08
N ILE A 353 -11.70 -22.14 15.38
CA ILE A 353 -10.65 -21.71 16.33
C ILE A 353 -9.33 -22.46 16.06
N ASP A 354 -9.43 -23.72 15.67
CA ASP A 354 -8.37 -24.58 15.18
C ASP A 354 -7.53 -23.91 14.10
N LEU A 355 -8.16 -23.34 13.07
CA LEU A 355 -7.44 -22.66 12.00
C LEU A 355 -6.66 -21.44 12.50
N LEU A 356 -7.21 -20.65 13.43
CA LEU A 356 -6.49 -19.51 14.01
C LEU A 356 -5.30 -19.95 14.86
N ILE A 357 -5.44 -21.05 15.61
CA ILE A 357 -4.34 -21.63 16.40
C ILE A 357 -3.26 -22.16 15.47
N ALA A 358 -3.63 -22.95 14.46
CA ALA A 358 -2.70 -23.46 13.45
C ALA A 358 -1.99 -22.32 12.72
N THR A 359 -2.71 -21.25 12.39
CA THR A 359 -2.14 -20.05 11.75
C THR A 359 -1.15 -19.33 12.65
N PHE A 360 -1.42 -19.20 13.95
CA PHE A 360 -0.46 -18.59 14.88
C PHE A 360 0.86 -19.37 14.95
N PHE A 361 0.78 -20.70 15.00
CA PHE A 361 1.94 -21.58 14.97
C PHE A 361 2.67 -21.56 13.62
N PHE A 362 1.93 -21.51 12.51
CA PHE A 362 2.48 -21.28 11.17
C PHE A 362 3.30 -19.98 11.14
N CYS A 363 2.77 -18.89 11.69
CA CYS A 363 3.48 -17.62 11.77
C CYS A 363 4.78 -17.72 12.60
N ALA A 364 4.84 -18.61 13.59
CA ALA A 364 6.06 -18.88 14.36
C ALA A 364 7.17 -19.50 13.48
N VAL A 365 6.79 -20.43 12.59
CA VAL A 365 7.71 -21.01 11.58
C VAL A 365 8.23 -19.91 10.66
N VAL A 366 7.32 -19.13 10.07
CA VAL A 366 7.66 -18.01 9.17
C VAL A 366 8.64 -17.05 9.85
N ASN A 367 8.37 -16.65 11.10
CA ASN A 367 9.24 -15.74 11.83
C ASN A 367 10.66 -16.27 11.99
N ILE A 368 10.85 -17.55 12.30
CA ILE A 368 12.19 -18.15 12.42
C ILE A 368 12.91 -18.17 11.08
N ILE A 369 12.20 -18.56 10.02
CA ILE A 369 12.77 -18.61 8.67
C ILE A 369 13.15 -17.20 8.20
N MET A 370 12.51 -16.13 8.69
CA MET A 370 12.88 -14.75 8.37
C MET A 370 14.10 -14.23 9.16
N MET A 371 14.49 -14.84 10.29
CA MET A 371 15.61 -14.36 11.11
C MET A 371 16.99 -14.30 10.43
N PRO A 372 17.35 -15.19 9.47
CA PRO A 372 18.61 -15.12 8.74
C PRO A 372 18.82 -13.83 7.94
N THR A 373 17.77 -13.04 7.68
CA THR A 373 17.90 -11.73 7.02
C THR A 373 18.83 -10.78 7.76
N CYS A 374 19.07 -11.00 9.06
CA CYS A 374 20.05 -10.24 9.84
C CYS A 374 21.47 -10.25 9.23
N LEU A 375 21.82 -11.30 8.48
CA LEU A 375 23.15 -11.47 7.89
C LEU A 375 23.37 -10.68 6.59
N PHE A 376 22.29 -10.23 5.92
CA PHE A 376 22.40 -9.58 4.61
C PHE A 376 21.49 -8.36 4.44
N SER A 377 20.67 -8.01 5.44
CA SER A 377 19.85 -6.80 5.46
C SER A 377 20.69 -5.54 5.26
N LYS A 378 20.12 -4.52 4.61
CA LYS A 378 20.73 -3.19 4.48
C LYS A 378 19.98 -2.18 5.33
N ARG A 379 20.64 -1.05 5.61
CA ARG A 379 20.05 0.07 6.31
C ARG A 379 18.83 0.60 5.55
N ILE A 380 17.75 0.88 6.28
CA ILE A 380 16.54 1.50 5.74
C ILE A 380 16.52 2.97 6.11
N ASP A 381 16.26 3.82 5.12
CA ASP A 381 15.89 5.22 5.38
C ASP A 381 14.44 5.30 5.89
N LEU A 382 14.32 5.57 7.19
CA LEU A 382 13.08 5.64 7.95
C LEU A 382 12.22 6.87 7.60
N PHE A 383 12.84 7.94 7.06
CA PHE A 383 12.19 9.22 6.78
C PHE A 383 11.73 9.36 5.33
N SER A 384 12.23 8.49 4.45
CA SER A 384 11.77 8.39 3.08
C SER A 384 10.33 7.87 2.97
N SER A 385 9.65 8.19 1.85
CA SER A 385 8.26 7.76 1.62
C SER A 385 8.13 6.24 1.55
N ALA A 386 7.00 5.72 2.05
CA ALA A 386 6.79 4.31 2.32
C ALA A 386 6.72 3.38 1.11
N PHE A 387 6.09 3.83 0.01
CA PHE A 387 5.78 3.00 -1.15
C PHE A 387 6.77 3.26 -2.28
N PHE A 388 7.35 2.19 -2.82
CA PHE A 388 8.31 2.19 -3.94
C PHE A 388 9.59 3.01 -3.74
N ASN A 389 10.01 3.27 -2.49
CA ASN A 389 11.38 3.70 -2.26
C ASN A 389 12.32 2.48 -2.20
N TYR A 390 13.09 2.30 -3.26
CA TYR A 390 14.10 1.24 -3.40
C TYR A 390 15.49 1.68 -2.90
N GLN A 391 15.63 2.80 -2.20
CA GLN A 391 16.87 3.11 -1.49
C GLN A 391 17.13 2.04 -0.42
N GLY A 392 18.28 1.37 -0.52
CA GLY A 392 18.62 0.18 0.29
C GLY A 392 18.03 -1.14 -0.22
N ALA A 393 17.29 -1.15 -1.34
CA ALA A 393 16.74 -2.37 -1.92
C ALA A 393 17.83 -3.24 -2.56
N ASN A 394 18.19 -4.30 -1.87
CA ASN A 394 18.97 -5.39 -2.44
C ASN A 394 18.01 -6.43 -3.03
N MET A 395 18.21 -6.83 -4.29
CA MET A 395 17.38 -7.85 -4.96
C MET A 395 17.31 -9.14 -4.13
N ALA A 396 18.40 -9.49 -3.44
CA ALA A 396 18.46 -10.64 -2.55
C ALA A 396 17.48 -10.57 -1.37
N ILE A 397 17.23 -9.38 -0.80
CA ILE A 397 16.30 -9.20 0.33
C ILE A 397 14.85 -9.35 -0.15
N HIS A 398 14.53 -8.77 -1.32
CA HIS A 398 13.20 -8.94 -1.92
C HIS A 398 12.95 -10.39 -2.35
N LEU A 399 13.98 -11.06 -2.89
CA LEU A 399 13.90 -12.49 -3.22
C LEU A 399 13.68 -13.34 -1.96
N TYR A 400 14.34 -13.00 -0.86
CA TYR A 400 14.12 -13.66 0.43
C TYR A 400 12.70 -13.45 0.97
N GLY A 401 11.99 -12.40 0.53
CA GLY A 401 10.57 -12.23 0.81
C GLY A 401 9.69 -13.36 0.28
N PHE A 402 10.09 -14.04 -0.80
CA PHE A 402 9.36 -15.20 -1.34
C PHE A 402 9.54 -16.48 -0.50
N VAL A 403 10.43 -16.48 0.48
CA VAL A 403 10.67 -17.65 1.34
C VAL A 403 9.43 -18.04 2.14
N ILE A 404 8.47 -17.12 2.36
CA ILE A 404 7.16 -17.44 2.96
C ILE A 404 6.35 -18.45 2.14
N PHE A 405 6.56 -18.51 0.83
CA PHE A 405 5.86 -19.46 -0.03
C PHE A 405 6.33 -20.90 0.21
N ILE A 406 7.47 -21.10 0.87
CA ILE A 406 7.94 -22.45 1.24
C ILE A 406 6.98 -23.09 2.27
N PRO A 407 6.79 -22.52 3.49
CA PRO A 407 5.85 -23.11 4.45
C PRO A 407 4.40 -23.09 3.93
N MET A 408 4.00 -22.10 3.13
CA MET A 408 2.67 -22.11 2.48
C MET A 408 2.53 -23.24 1.47
N GLY A 409 3.56 -23.47 0.64
CA GLY A 409 3.57 -24.54 -0.35
C GLY A 409 3.54 -25.92 0.30
N ILE A 410 4.21 -26.08 1.45
CA ILE A 410 4.12 -27.29 2.28
C ILE A 410 2.68 -27.50 2.75
N TYR A 411 2.01 -26.48 3.28
CA TYR A 411 0.62 -26.60 3.70
C TYR A 411 -0.33 -26.87 2.51
N GLY A 412 -0.12 -26.20 1.38
CA GLY A 412 -0.87 -26.47 0.15
C GLY A 412 -0.69 -27.91 -0.35
N ALA A 413 0.53 -28.44 -0.31
CA ALA A 413 0.80 -29.84 -0.65
C ALA A 413 0.14 -30.80 0.35
N LEU A 414 0.17 -30.50 1.65
CA LEU A 414 -0.54 -31.29 2.67
C LEU A 414 -2.05 -31.33 2.39
N MET A 415 -2.65 -30.21 1.99
CA MET A 415 -4.07 -30.14 1.64
C MET A 415 -4.43 -30.87 0.34
N LEU A 416 -3.48 -31.01 -0.59
CA LEU A 416 -3.68 -31.80 -1.82
C LEU A 416 -3.48 -33.30 -1.58
N CYS A 417 -2.61 -33.67 -0.64
CA CYS A 417 -2.32 -35.07 -0.32
C CYS A 417 -3.23 -35.65 0.77
N LEU A 418 -3.80 -34.81 1.62
CA LEU A 418 -4.69 -35.20 2.71
C LEU A 418 -6.08 -34.63 2.45
N ASP A 419 -7.07 -35.51 2.29
CA ASP A 419 -8.48 -35.11 2.08
C ASP A 419 -9.11 -34.44 3.32
N ASN A 420 -8.39 -34.36 4.45
CA ASN A 420 -8.88 -33.82 5.71
C ASN A 420 -8.10 -32.57 6.15
N THR A 421 -8.80 -31.44 6.18
CA THR A 421 -8.25 -30.11 6.53
C THR A 421 -7.72 -30.05 7.97
N TYR A 422 -8.41 -30.68 8.92
CA TYR A 422 -8.02 -30.67 10.34
C TYR A 422 -6.68 -31.36 10.58
N ILE A 423 -6.38 -32.42 9.82
CA ILE A 423 -5.11 -33.14 9.94
C ILE A 423 -3.97 -32.28 9.39
N ALA A 424 -4.18 -31.61 8.26
CA ALA A 424 -3.19 -30.70 7.69
C ALA A 424 -2.90 -29.52 8.64
N GLU A 425 -3.93 -28.93 9.24
CA GLU A 425 -3.80 -27.86 10.23
C GLU A 425 -3.05 -28.33 11.49
N ALA A 426 -3.33 -29.54 11.99
CA ALA A 426 -2.65 -30.12 13.14
C ALA A 426 -1.15 -30.35 12.86
N ILE A 427 -0.78 -30.81 11.66
CA ILE A 427 0.62 -30.99 11.25
C ILE A 427 1.33 -29.64 11.21
N VAL A 428 0.71 -28.60 10.66
CA VAL A 428 1.28 -27.25 10.63
C VAL A 428 1.44 -26.67 12.03
N ALA A 429 0.45 -26.87 12.91
CA ALA A 429 0.55 -26.46 14.31
C ALA A 429 1.74 -27.15 15.00
N LEU A 430 1.93 -28.45 14.77
CA LEU A 430 3.05 -29.22 15.31
C LEU A 430 4.41 -28.72 14.81
N LEU A 431 4.52 -28.39 13.51
CA LEU A 431 5.73 -27.74 12.96
C LEU A 431 6.01 -26.40 13.62
N GLY A 432 4.98 -25.59 13.92
CA GLY A 432 5.14 -24.34 14.65
C GLY A 432 5.57 -24.51 16.09
N VAL A 433 5.10 -25.55 16.79
CA VAL A 433 5.59 -25.91 18.13
C VAL A 433 7.07 -26.29 18.08
N ILE A 434 7.47 -27.13 17.11
CA ILE A 434 8.88 -27.50 16.91
C ILE A 434 9.74 -26.26 16.66
N ALA A 435 9.27 -25.35 15.79
CA ALA A 435 9.92 -24.07 15.55
C ALA A 435 10.10 -23.28 16.87
N LEU A 436 9.04 -23.12 17.66
CA LEU A 436 9.11 -22.44 18.97
C LEU A 436 10.05 -23.11 19.96
N LEU A 437 10.30 -24.41 19.88
CA LEU A 437 11.31 -25.06 20.73
C LEU A 437 12.73 -24.81 20.20
N LEU A 438 12.92 -24.85 18.88
CA LEU A 438 14.22 -24.72 18.23
C LEU A 438 14.70 -23.28 18.07
N HIS A 439 13.83 -22.26 18.22
CA HIS A 439 14.19 -20.86 17.94
C HIS A 439 15.47 -20.41 18.65
N ARG A 440 15.67 -20.77 19.93
CA ARG A 440 16.86 -20.36 20.69
C ARG A 440 18.16 -20.89 20.08
N ILE A 441 18.14 -22.12 19.58
CA ILE A 441 19.29 -22.77 18.96
C ILE A 441 19.62 -22.06 17.65
N VAL A 442 18.60 -21.84 16.80
CA VAL A 442 18.74 -21.14 15.52
C VAL A 442 19.26 -19.71 15.75
N LEU A 443 18.66 -18.96 16.68
CA LEU A 443 19.07 -17.59 16.98
C LEU A 443 20.49 -17.49 17.53
N LYS A 444 20.92 -18.45 18.35
CA LYS A 444 22.30 -18.50 18.86
C LYS A 444 23.30 -18.75 17.72
N SER A 445 22.97 -19.66 16.80
CA SER A 445 23.77 -19.91 15.60
C SER A 445 23.84 -18.70 14.66
N LEU A 446 22.72 -17.99 14.48
CA LEU A 446 22.70 -16.76 13.69
C LEU A 446 23.51 -15.64 14.35
N ALA A 447 23.43 -15.50 15.68
CA ALA A 447 24.21 -14.52 16.42
C ALA A 447 25.72 -14.76 16.31
N SER A 448 26.17 -16.01 16.45
CA SER A 448 27.60 -16.34 16.31
C SER A 448 28.09 -16.06 14.88
N ARG A 449 27.27 -16.40 13.87
CA ARG A 449 27.59 -16.09 12.47
C ARG A 449 27.62 -14.59 12.20
N PHE A 450 26.67 -13.83 12.74
CA PHE A 450 26.67 -12.36 12.60
C PHE A 450 27.96 -11.78 13.22
N MET A 451 28.34 -12.25 14.41
CA MET A 451 29.56 -11.78 15.09
C MET A 451 30.82 -12.11 14.29
N SER A 452 30.89 -13.25 13.59
CA SER A 452 32.05 -13.57 12.74
C SER A 452 32.18 -12.63 11.53
N ILE A 453 31.08 -12.06 11.04
CA ILE A 453 31.06 -11.12 9.91
C ILE A 453 30.83 -9.66 10.32
N ARG A 454 30.97 -9.34 11.61
CA ARG A 454 30.53 -8.04 12.18
C ARG A 454 31.07 -6.82 11.44
N TYR A 455 32.35 -6.84 11.05
CA TYR A 455 33.01 -5.70 10.42
C TYR A 455 32.41 -5.39 9.04
N LYS A 456 32.24 -6.43 8.21
CA LYS A 456 31.58 -6.31 6.91
C LYS A 456 30.16 -5.78 7.05
N ARG A 457 29.44 -6.19 8.09
CA ARG A 457 28.07 -5.72 8.36
C ARG A 457 28.05 -4.26 8.79
N MET A 458 29.00 -3.82 9.61
CA MET A 458 29.11 -2.42 10.01
C MET A 458 29.37 -1.52 8.80
N GLU A 459 30.26 -1.94 7.90
CA GLU A 459 30.54 -1.22 6.65
C GLU A 459 29.29 -1.10 5.77
N THR A 460 28.53 -2.19 5.61
CA THR A 460 27.27 -2.19 4.83
C THR A 460 26.17 -1.30 5.44
N PHE A 461 26.24 -0.97 6.73
CA PHE A 461 25.28 -0.05 7.36
C PHE A 461 25.70 1.43 7.24
N CYS A 462 26.98 1.69 6.97
CA CYS A 462 27.49 3.04 6.67
C CYS A 462 27.15 3.47 5.24
N GLU A 463 27.13 2.53 4.29
CA GLU A 463 26.63 2.71 2.91
C GLU A 463 25.12 2.96 2.86
#